data_AF-A0A377I204-F1
#
_entry.id   AF-A0A377I204-F1
#
_cell.length_a   1.000
_cell.length_b   1.000
_cell.length_c   1.000
_cell.angle_alpha   90.00
_cell.angle_beta   90.00
_cell.angle_gamma   90.00
#
_symmetry.space_group_name_H-M   'P 1'
#
loop_
_entity.id
_entity.type
_entity.pdbx_description
1 polymer ?
#
loop_
_entity_poly.entity_id
_entity_poly.type
_entity_poly.pdbx_seq_one_letter_code
_entity_poly.pdbx_strand_id
1 'polypeptide(L)' 'MIADNETGKIPINQDWSITKEWIELFCINLMIISLFEGLRFKECVQHAYDQIKDRKGKMIDGVFVKEEDL' A
#
# COMPACT_ATOMS: atom_id res chain seq x y z
N MET A 1 -29.65 11.73 -9.95
CA MET A 1 -30.52 10.53 -9.91
C MET A 1 -30.05 9.68 -11.07
N ILE A 2 -29.30 8.61 -10.88
CA ILE A 2 -29.64 7.40 -10.11
C ILE A 2 -28.48 7.03 -9.17
N ALA A 3 -28.84 6.59 -7.97
CA ALA A 3 -27.95 6.04 -6.97
C ALA A 3 -27.72 4.56 -7.24
N ASP A 4 -26.50 4.07 -7.05
CA ASP A 4 -26.25 2.69 -6.65
C ASP A 4 -25.28 2.73 -5.46
N ASN A 5 -25.85 2.50 -4.28
CA ASN A 5 -25.16 2.28 -3.02
C ASN A 5 -25.07 0.77 -2.81
N GLU A 6 -23.96 0.17 -3.23
CA GLU A 6 -23.56 -1.18 -2.83
C GLU A 6 -22.11 -1.13 -2.32
N THR A 7 -21.96 -1.06 -1.00
CA THR A 7 -20.71 -1.40 -0.30
C THR A 7 -20.32 -2.83 -0.64
N GLY A 8 -19.38 -3.01 -1.56
CA GLY A 8 -18.83 -4.34 -1.86
C GLY A 8 -18.05 -4.40 -3.15
N LYS A 9 -16.72 -4.25 -3.03
CA LYS A 9 -15.68 -4.43 -4.06
C LYS A 9 -15.46 -3.21 -4.96
N ILE A 10 -14.40 -2.48 -4.65
CA ILE A 10 -13.75 -1.58 -5.62
C ILE A 10 -13.17 -2.49 -6.71
N PRO A 11 -13.55 -2.36 -7.99
CA PRO A 11 -12.97 -3.17 -9.06
C PRO A 11 -11.51 -2.77 -9.25
N ILE A 12 -10.59 -3.61 -8.75
CA ILE A 12 -9.14 -3.49 -8.96
C ILE A 12 -8.74 -4.14 -10.29
N ASN A 13 -9.28 -3.67 -11.41
CA ASN A 13 -8.72 -3.96 -12.73
C ASN A 13 -8.46 -2.69 -13.55
N GLN A 14 -8.29 -1.55 -12.90
CA GLN A 14 -7.93 -0.37 -13.67
C GLN A 14 -6.47 -0.53 -14.07
N ASP A 15 -6.22 -0.37 -15.36
CA ASP A 15 -4.91 -0.22 -15.96
C ASP A 15 -4.32 1.11 -15.46
N TRP A 16 -4.01 1.13 -14.15
CA TRP A 16 -3.55 2.32 -13.46
C TRP A 16 -2.12 2.57 -13.91
N SER A 17 -1.95 3.47 -14.86
CA SER A 17 -0.64 4.05 -15.13
C SER A 17 -0.28 4.96 -13.94
N ILE A 18 0.54 4.45 -13.03
CA ILE A 18 1.11 5.27 -11.97
C ILE A 18 2.19 6.15 -12.61
N THR A 19 1.98 7.47 -12.62
CA THR A 19 3.01 8.40 -13.10
C THR A 19 3.98 8.77 -11.98
N LYS A 20 5.16 9.27 -12.37
CA LYS A 20 6.21 9.70 -11.45
C LYS A 20 5.70 10.76 -10.46
N GLU A 21 4.87 11.68 -10.94
CA GLU A 21 4.29 12.77 -10.15
C GLU A 21 3.38 12.23 -9.04
N TRP A 22 2.57 11.20 -9.31
CA TRP A 22 1.71 10.58 -8.30
C TRP A 22 2.51 9.89 -7.20
N ILE A 23 3.60 9.20 -7.57
CA ILE A 23 4.51 8.55 -6.59
C ILE A 23 5.19 9.62 -5.73
N GLU A 24 5.67 10.70 -6.34
CA GLU A 24 6.32 11.80 -5.64
C GLU A 24 5.36 12.45 -4.64
N LEU A 25 4.13 12.77 -5.04
CA LEU A 25 3.10 13.32 -4.16
C LEU A 25 2.78 12.37 -3.01
N PHE A 26 2.63 11.08 -3.28
CA PHE A 26 2.36 10.09 -2.25
C PHE A 26 3.50 10.02 -1.21
N CYS A 27 4.76 9.98 -1.66
CA CYS A 27 5.92 9.93 -0.77
C CYS A 27 6.05 11.21 0.06
N ILE A 28 5.79 12.38 -0.53
CA ILE A 28 5.79 13.67 0.19
C ILE A 28 4.76 13.68 1.31
N ASN A 29 3.54 13.17 1.07
CA ASN A 29 2.53 13.09 2.11
C ASN A 29 2.97 12.21 3.29
N LEU A 30 3.58 11.05 3.03
CA LEU A 30 4.10 10.19 4.10
C LEU A 30 5.23 10.85 4.90
N MET A 31 6.11 11.62 4.24
CA MET A 31 7.15 12.40 4.91
C MET A 31 6.56 13.49 5.81
N ILE A 32 5.54 14.20 5.32
CA ILE A 32 4.83 15.24 6.08
C ILE A 32 4.15 14.63 7.31
N ILE A 33 3.43 13.51 7.15
CA ILE A 33 2.79 12.81 8.29
C ILE A 33 3.85 12.40 9.33
N SER A 34 4.96 11.82 8.87
CA SER A 34 6.06 11.44 9.78
C SER A 34 6.57 12.65 10.58
N LEU A 35 6.75 13.80 9.91
CA LEU A 35 7.19 15.03 10.56
C LEU A 35 6.18 15.56 11.59
N PHE A 36 4.89 15.56 11.27
CA PHE A 36 3.83 15.98 12.19
C PHE A 36 3.78 15.13 13.46
N GLU A 37 4.04 13.82 13.34
CA GLU A 37 4.12 12.89 14.46
C GLU A 37 5.47 12.90 15.18
N GLY A 38 6.42 13.75 14.75
CA GLY A 38 7.77 13.82 15.33
C GLY A 38 8.65 12.60 15.03
N LEU A 39 8.33 11.86 13.98
CA LEU A 39 9.03 10.65 13.53
C LEU A 39 9.98 10.94 12.36
N ARG A 40 11.06 10.15 12.24
CA ARG A 40 11.90 10.18 11.04
C ARG A 40 11.34 9.23 10.00
N PHE A 41 10.98 9.73 8.82
CA PHE A 41 10.44 8.92 7.72
C PHE A 41 11.28 7.67 7.41
N LYS A 42 12.62 7.81 7.43
CA LYS A 42 13.55 6.68 7.22
C LYS A 42 13.34 5.55 8.25
N GLU A 43 13.08 5.89 9.50
CA GLU A 43 12.82 4.89 10.55
C GLU A 43 11.46 4.23 10.37
N CYS A 44 10.43 5.00 9.98
CA CYS A 44 9.11 4.44 9.65
C CYS A 44 9.22 3.38 8.54
N VAL A 45 9.94 3.71 7.46
CA VAL A 45 10.14 2.79 6.32
C VAL A 45 10.98 1.58 6.72
N GLN A 46 12.07 1.80 7.48
CA GLN A 46 12.92 0.71 7.95
C GLN A 46 12.14 -0.25 8.86
N HIS A 47 11.36 0.29 9.81
CA HIS A 47 10.54 -0.50 10.70
C HIS A 47 9.51 -1.32 9.92
N ALA A 48 8.81 -0.72 8.95
CA ALA A 48 7.86 -1.41 8.09
C ALA A 48 8.52 -2.52 7.26
N TYR A 49 9.71 -2.26 6.70
CA TYR A 49 10.50 -3.27 5.99
C TYR A 49 10.86 -4.45 6.91
N ASP A 50 11.32 -4.18 8.12
CA ASP A 50 11.67 -5.22 9.09
C ASP A 50 10.49 -6.11 9.48
N GLN A 51 9.24 -5.60 9.42
CA GLN A 51 8.04 -6.42 9.65
C GLN A 51 7.69 -7.36 8.49
N ILE A 52 8.18 -7.10 7.28
CA ILE A 52 7.75 -7.81 6.07
C ILE A 52 8.88 -8.57 5.36
N LYS A 53 10.14 -8.24 5.62
CA LYS A 53 11.31 -8.76 4.88
C LYS A 53 11.44 -10.28 4.92
N ASP A 54 11.01 -10.91 6.01
CA ASP A 54 11.14 -12.36 6.22
C ASP A 54 9.84 -13.12 5.94
N ARG A 55 8.78 -12.44 5.47
CA ARG A 55 7.51 -13.10 5.12
C ARG A 55 7.74 -14.12 4.00
N LYS A 56 7.30 -15.35 4.22
CA LYS A 56 7.29 -16.43 3.23
C LYS A 56 5.89 -16.63 2.69
N GLY A 57 5.80 -16.92 1.40
CA GLY A 57 4.53 -17.01 0.70
C GLY A 57 4.71 -17.09 -0.81
N LYS A 58 3.59 -17.13 -1.52
CA LYS A 58 3.53 -17.21 -2.98
C LYS A 58 2.52 -16.20 -3.52
N MET A 59 2.77 -15.71 -4.73
CA MET A 59 1.76 -14.96 -5.48
C MET A 59 0.80 -15.96 -6.11
N ILE A 60 -0.48 -15.90 -5.72
CA ILE A 60 -1.56 -16.70 -6.32
C ILE A 60 -2.62 -15.69 -6.79
N ASP A 61 -2.93 -15.72 -8.09
CA ASP A 61 -3.92 -14.82 -8.71
C ASP A 61 -3.72 -13.33 -8.39
N GLY A 62 -2.46 -12.88 -8.32
CA GLY A 62 -2.10 -11.49 -8.04
C GLY A 62 -2.14 -11.10 -6.55
N VAL A 63 -2.43 -12.03 -5.65
CA VAL A 63 -2.43 -11.82 -4.20
C VAL A 63 -1.26 -12.56 -3.57
N PHE A 64 -0.55 -11.91 -2.65
CA PHE A 64 0.46 -12.58 -1.84
C PHE A 64 -0.23 -13.42 -0.75
N VAL A 65 -0.10 -14.75 -0.83
CA VAL A 65 -0.60 -15.71 0.14
C VAL A 65 0.56 -16.21 0.99
N LYS A 66 0.44 -16.09 2.32
CA LYS A 66 1.49 -16.55 3.24
C LYS A 66 1.60 -18.06 3.25
N GLU A 67 2.79 -18.58 3.54
CA GLU A 67 3.05 -20.02 3.59
C GLU A 67 2.22 -20.78 4.65
N GLU A 68 1.89 -20.14 5.78
CA GLU A 68 1.01 -20.69 6.81
C GLU A 68 -0.46 -20.84 6.37
N ASP A 69 -0.87 -20.11 5.33
CA ASP A 69 -2.23 -20.07 4.78
C ASP A 69 -2.35 -20.91 3.47
N LEU A 70 -1.29 -21.61 3.05
CA LEU A 70 -1.25 -22.52 1.90
C LEU A 70 -1.62 -23.96 2.29
#